data_AF-A0A8T6U942-F1
#
_entry.id   AF-A0A8T6U942-F1
#
_cell.length_a   1.000
_cell.length_b   1.000
_cell.length_c   1.000
_cell.angle_alpha   90.00
_cell.angle_beta   90.00
_cell.angle_gamma   90.00
#
_symmetry.space_group_name_H-M   'P 1'
#
loop_
_entity.id
_entity.type
_entity.pdbx_description
1 polymer ?
#
loop_
_entity_poly.entity_id
_entity_poly.type
_entity_poly.pdbx_seq_one_letter_code
_entity_poly.pdbx_strand_id
1 'polypeptide(L)'
;MVKAVRSAKGLLHEKPTTELLTRGLIVNAETTEESKPQSNEEEITRLAIDRPSDFRFHAAYIAYSETWDKTDSPEIKTKLNDIISSLSNDKISYSKFYRDLGQYRDQGSKYYARRRVETQRKRDWRKRRAKDLRNARHRKKH
;
A
#
# COMPACT_ATOMS: atom_id res chain seq x y z
N MET A 1 -24.37 57.99 25.95
CA MET A 1 -25.83 57.85 25.78
C MET A 1 -26.03 56.72 24.76
N VAL A 2 -26.71 55.59 24.94
CA VAL A 2 -27.93 55.25 25.70
C VAL A 2 -27.89 53.76 26.11
N LYS A 3 -28.23 53.51 27.38
CA LYS A 3 -28.88 52.37 28.07
C LYS A 3 -28.69 50.90 27.62
N ALA A 4 -28.44 50.09 28.66
CA ALA A 4 -28.53 48.65 28.77
C ALA A 4 -29.97 48.12 28.93
N VAL A 5 -30.20 46.82 28.61
CA VAL A 5 -31.19 45.87 29.18
C VAL A 5 -30.62 44.46 28.84
N ARG A 6 -30.06 43.59 29.71
CA ARG A 6 -30.50 42.84 30.92
C ARG A 6 -31.67 41.85 30.74
N SER A 7 -31.43 40.61 31.20
CA SER A 7 -32.39 39.51 31.54
C SER A 7 -32.73 38.56 30.38
N ALA A 8 -32.84 37.24 30.52
CA ALA A 8 -33.18 36.35 31.65
C ALA A 8 -32.48 34.97 31.47
N LYS A 9 -31.86 34.35 32.49
CA LYS A 9 -32.44 33.44 33.52
C LYS A 9 -33.10 32.18 32.91
N GLY A 10 -32.45 31.03 33.05
CA GLY A 10 -32.94 29.90 33.89
C GLY A 10 -33.26 28.70 32.98
N LEU A 11 -33.23 27.44 33.37
CA LEU A 11 -33.05 26.79 34.66
C LEU A 11 -32.77 25.30 34.35
N LEU A 12 -31.74 24.77 35.01
CA LEU A 12 -31.53 23.43 35.58
C LEU A 12 -32.40 22.20 35.19
N HIS A 13 -31.78 21.05 35.48
CA HIS A 13 -32.39 19.77 35.90
C HIS A 13 -32.77 18.80 34.75
N GLU A 14 -32.39 17.52 34.69
CA GLU A 14 -31.73 16.58 35.61
C GLU A 14 -31.02 15.47 34.79
N LYS A 15 -30.03 14.81 35.39
CA LYS A 15 -29.67 13.44 34.99
C LYS A 15 -30.67 12.48 35.61
N PRO A 16 -30.98 11.35 34.96
CA PRO A 16 -30.87 10.11 35.72
C PRO A 16 -30.18 8.96 34.97
N THR A 17 -29.56 8.15 35.82
CA THR A 17 -28.76 6.94 35.61
C THR A 17 -29.66 5.70 35.42
N THR A 18 -29.06 4.61 34.91
CA THR A 18 -29.50 3.19 34.92
C THR A 18 -30.72 2.85 34.04
N GLU A 19 -30.71 1.81 33.20
CA GLU A 19 -30.60 0.40 33.59
C GLU A 19 -29.93 -0.51 32.54
N LEU A 20 -29.35 -1.59 33.08
CA LEU A 20 -28.91 -2.82 32.42
C LEU A 20 -30.13 -3.62 31.95
N LEU A 21 -30.04 -4.31 30.80
CA LEU A 21 -30.34 -5.76 30.69
C LEU A 21 -30.24 -6.24 29.23
N THR A 22 -29.27 -7.14 29.06
CA THR A 22 -29.21 -8.29 28.15
C THR A 22 -30.51 -8.68 27.46
N ARG A 23 -30.44 -8.84 26.13
CA ARG A 23 -31.05 -9.95 25.36
C ARG A 23 -30.65 -9.84 23.90
N GLY A 24 -30.13 -10.93 23.34
CA GLY A 24 -30.07 -11.11 21.88
C GLY A 24 -28.74 -11.65 21.37
N LEU A 25 -28.55 -12.96 21.52
CA LEU A 25 -27.80 -13.76 20.54
C LEU A 25 -28.32 -13.40 19.13
N ILE A 26 -27.46 -12.93 18.23
CA ILE A 26 -27.72 -12.96 16.78
C ILE A 26 -26.59 -13.75 16.12
N VAL A 27 -26.90 -15.03 16.01
CA VAL A 27 -26.63 -16.00 14.93
C VAL A 27 -25.88 -15.45 13.70
N ASN A 28 -24.85 -16.19 13.31
CA ASN A 28 -24.15 -16.09 12.02
C ASN A 28 -25.14 -16.16 10.85
N ALA A 29 -25.02 -15.24 9.89
CA ALA A 29 -25.60 -15.37 8.57
C ALA A 29 -24.49 -15.21 7.52
N GLU A 30 -24.14 -16.34 6.92
CA GLU A 30 -23.42 -16.43 5.66
C GLU A 30 -24.28 -15.94 4.48
N THR A 31 -23.58 -15.74 3.36
CA THR A 31 -24.03 -15.71 1.95
C THR A 31 -24.74 -14.46 1.43
N THR A 32 -24.09 -13.80 0.47
CA THR A 32 -24.51 -13.65 -0.96
C THR A 32 -23.39 -12.84 -1.64
N GLU A 33 -22.45 -13.48 -2.36
CA GLU A 33 -22.52 -13.71 -3.82
C GLU A 33 -22.72 -12.43 -4.63
N GLU A 34 -21.62 -11.88 -5.17
CA GLU A 34 -21.65 -11.16 -6.45
C GLU A 34 -20.74 -11.88 -7.44
N SER A 35 -21.37 -12.74 -8.22
CA SER A 35 -20.84 -13.47 -9.38
C SER A 35 -20.86 -12.61 -10.64
N LYS A 36 -19.74 -12.52 -11.39
CA LYS A 36 -19.71 -12.51 -12.88
C LYS A 36 -18.29 -12.38 -13.45
N PRO A 37 -17.99 -12.98 -14.64
CA PRO A 37 -18.42 -14.26 -15.20
C PRO A 37 -17.26 -15.28 -15.22
N GLN A 38 -17.59 -16.55 -15.01
CA GLN A 38 -16.72 -17.66 -15.33
C GLN A 38 -16.53 -17.75 -16.84
N SER A 39 -15.31 -17.48 -17.31
CA SER A 39 -14.82 -18.07 -18.55
C SER A 39 -14.25 -19.43 -18.22
N ASN A 40 -14.76 -20.47 -18.87
CA ASN A 40 -14.34 -21.86 -18.72
C ASN A 40 -12.90 -22.08 -19.23
N GLU A 41 -11.94 -21.59 -18.47
CA GLU A 41 -10.54 -22.02 -18.44
C GLU A 41 -10.27 -22.28 -16.97
N GLU A 42 -9.70 -23.42 -16.59
CA GLU A 42 -9.35 -23.69 -15.19
C GLU A 42 -8.57 -22.48 -14.65
N GLU A 43 -9.22 -21.63 -13.85
CA GLU A 43 -8.66 -20.35 -13.46
C GLU A 43 -7.46 -20.64 -12.59
N ILE A 44 -6.27 -20.57 -13.19
CA ILE A 44 -5.02 -20.80 -12.48
C ILE A 44 -4.93 -19.70 -11.43
N THR A 45 -5.25 -20.05 -10.19
CA THR A 45 -5.27 -19.13 -9.07
C THR A 45 -3.86 -18.92 -8.55
N ARG A 46 -3.62 -17.70 -8.07
CA ARG A 46 -2.36 -17.32 -7.44
C ARG A 46 -2.25 -18.03 -6.09
N LEU A 47 -1.10 -18.65 -5.82
CA LEU A 47 -0.84 -19.29 -4.53
C LEU A 47 -0.57 -18.23 -3.45
N ALA A 48 -1.37 -18.21 -2.38
CA ALA A 48 -1.24 -17.27 -1.27
C ALA A 48 -0.43 -17.86 -0.09
N ILE A 49 0.76 -18.41 -0.38
CA ILE A 49 1.61 -19.12 0.60
C ILE A 49 2.67 -18.17 1.16
N ASP A 50 2.33 -16.92 1.50
CA ASP A 50 3.32 -15.99 2.07
C ASP A 50 3.70 -16.40 3.51
N ARG A 51 4.99 -16.25 3.85
CA ARG A 51 5.54 -16.51 5.18
C ARG A 51 6.28 -15.26 5.66
N PRO A 52 5.59 -14.24 6.21
CA PRO A 52 6.21 -12.96 6.59
C PRO A 52 7.23 -13.09 7.73
N SER A 53 7.22 -14.22 8.46
CA SER A 53 8.21 -14.52 9.49
C SER A 53 9.60 -14.86 8.93
N ASP A 54 9.69 -15.38 7.69
CA ASP A 54 10.95 -15.59 6.99
C ASP A 54 11.12 -14.51 5.92
N PHE A 55 11.99 -13.55 6.21
CA PHE A 55 12.28 -12.45 5.28
C PHE A 55 12.70 -12.94 3.88
N ARG A 56 13.45 -14.04 3.79
CA ARG A 56 13.93 -14.54 2.50
C ARG A 56 12.78 -15.08 1.67
N PHE A 57 11.89 -15.84 2.31
CA PHE A 57 10.72 -16.37 1.66
C PHE A 57 9.75 -15.26 1.29
N HIS A 58 9.50 -14.28 2.18
CA HIS A 58 8.65 -13.13 1.89
C HIS A 58 9.17 -12.33 0.68
N ALA A 59 10.48 -12.06 0.61
CA ALA A 59 11.08 -11.40 -0.55
C ALA A 59 10.93 -12.21 -1.85
N ALA A 60 11.02 -13.54 -1.77
CA ALA A 60 10.78 -14.44 -2.91
C ALA A 60 9.29 -14.41 -3.33
N TYR A 61 8.37 -14.40 -2.36
CA TYR A 61 6.94 -14.31 -2.59
C TYR A 61 6.54 -12.99 -3.27
N ILE A 62 7.08 -11.85 -2.81
CA ILE A 62 6.88 -10.56 -3.47
C ILE A 62 7.32 -10.65 -4.94
N ALA A 63 8.52 -11.17 -5.20
CA ALA A 63 9.02 -11.30 -6.56
C ALA A 63 8.15 -12.21 -7.43
N TYR A 64 7.66 -13.34 -6.88
CA TYR A 64 6.70 -14.22 -7.54
C TYR A 64 5.39 -13.49 -7.86
N SER A 65 4.81 -12.77 -6.90
CA SER A 65 3.55 -12.05 -7.08
C SER A 65 3.66 -10.96 -8.16
N GLU A 66 4.76 -10.20 -8.16
CA GLU A 66 5.03 -9.20 -9.20
C GLU A 66 5.16 -9.83 -10.59
N THR A 67 5.76 -11.01 -10.70
CA THR A 67 5.87 -11.71 -11.99
C THR A 67 4.53 -12.30 -12.43
N TRP A 68 3.77 -12.84 -11.49
CA TRP A 68 2.45 -13.41 -11.74
C TRP A 68 1.49 -12.39 -12.34
N ASP A 69 1.44 -11.20 -11.74
CA ASP A 69 0.55 -10.12 -12.15
C ASP A 69 0.92 -9.53 -13.52
N LYS A 70 2.18 -9.73 -13.97
CA LYS A 70 2.67 -9.28 -15.29
C LYS A 70 2.50 -10.33 -16.39
N THR A 71 2.34 -11.59 -16.02
CA THR A 71 2.24 -12.70 -16.97
C THR A 71 0.78 -12.93 -17.34
N ASP A 72 0.46 -12.85 -18.64
CA ASP A 72 -0.89 -13.16 -19.14
C ASP A 72 -1.06 -14.64 -19.49
N SER A 73 0.04 -15.34 -19.80
CA SER A 73 -0.02 -16.74 -20.25
C SER A 73 -0.32 -17.72 -19.09
N PRO A 74 -1.36 -18.57 -19.23
CA PRO A 74 -1.71 -19.56 -18.22
C PRO A 74 -0.61 -20.62 -18.02
N GLU A 75 0.07 -21.04 -19.08
CA GLU A 75 1.17 -22.00 -19.01
C GLU A 75 2.37 -21.50 -18.20
N ILE A 76 2.59 -20.18 -18.18
CA ILE A 76 3.66 -19.57 -17.40
C ILE A 76 3.24 -19.49 -15.93
N LYS A 77 1.97 -19.16 -15.66
CA LYS A 77 1.40 -19.15 -14.32
C LYS A 77 1.52 -20.52 -13.65
N THR A 78 1.19 -21.62 -14.32
CA THR A 78 1.37 -22.97 -13.74
C THR A 78 2.82 -23.24 -13.34
N LYS A 79 3.79 -22.92 -14.21
CA LYS A 79 5.22 -23.07 -13.91
C LYS A 79 5.67 -22.21 -12.73
N LEU A 80 5.18 -20.97 -12.63
CA LEU A 80 5.46 -20.10 -11.50
C LEU A 80 4.94 -20.69 -10.18
N ASN A 81 3.74 -21.29 -10.20
CA ASN A 81 3.17 -22.00 -9.05
C ASN A 81 4.03 -23.19 -8.63
N ASP A 82 4.54 -23.97 -9.58
CA ASP A 82 5.43 -25.09 -9.29
C ASP A 82 6.75 -24.63 -8.66
N ILE A 83 7.30 -23.52 -9.15
CA ILE A 83 8.55 -22.93 -8.65
C ILE A 83 8.39 -22.45 -7.20
N ILE A 84 7.34 -21.67 -6.90
CA ILE A 84 7.12 -21.17 -5.53
C ILE A 84 6.76 -22.32 -4.56
N SER A 85 6.00 -23.30 -5.03
CA SER A 85 5.67 -24.50 -4.24
C SER A 85 6.92 -25.32 -3.95
N SER A 86 7.81 -25.47 -4.93
CA SER A 86 9.10 -26.16 -4.75
C SER A 86 9.99 -25.43 -3.74
N LEU A 87 9.98 -24.10 -3.73
CA LEU A 87 10.70 -23.30 -2.74
C LEU A 87 10.11 -23.47 -1.34
N SER A 88 8.77 -23.47 -1.21
CA SER A 88 8.09 -23.59 0.09
C SER A 88 8.29 -24.95 0.78
N ASN A 89 8.56 -25.99 -0.03
CA ASN A 89 8.86 -27.35 0.40
C ASN A 89 10.38 -27.61 0.50
N ASP A 90 11.20 -26.56 0.42
CA ASP A 90 12.67 -26.64 0.46
C ASP A 90 13.30 -27.58 -0.59
N LYS A 91 12.59 -27.87 -1.69
CA LYS A 91 13.07 -28.73 -2.78
C LYS A 91 14.11 -28.02 -3.67
N ILE A 92 14.06 -26.69 -3.70
CA ILE A 92 14.97 -25.85 -4.48
C ILE A 92 15.60 -24.77 -3.59
N SER A 93 16.83 -24.38 -3.92
CA SER A 93 17.48 -23.26 -3.24
C SER A 93 16.97 -21.92 -3.76
N TYR A 94 17.06 -20.88 -2.92
CA TYR A 94 16.73 -19.51 -3.30
C TYR A 94 17.47 -19.03 -4.56
N SER A 95 18.74 -19.43 -4.75
CA SER A 95 19.51 -19.07 -5.94
C SER A 95 18.91 -19.67 -7.22
N LYS A 96 18.48 -20.94 -7.15
CA LYS A 96 17.80 -21.60 -8.27
C LYS A 96 16.44 -20.94 -8.54
N PHE A 97 15.67 -20.67 -7.48
CA PHE A 97 14.40 -19.96 -7.58
C PHE A 97 14.54 -18.64 -8.36
N TYR A 98 15.46 -17.75 -7.98
CA TYR A 98 15.61 -16.46 -8.66
C TYR A 98 16.13 -16.59 -10.10
N ARG A 99 16.94 -17.62 -10.38
CA ARG A 99 17.39 -17.90 -11.75
C ARG A 99 16.23 -18.34 -12.64
N ASP A 100 15.39 -19.25 -12.14
CA ASP A 100 14.28 -19.80 -12.90
C ASP A 100 13.17 -18.74 -13.05
N LEU A 101 12.88 -17.97 -11.99
CA LEU A 101 11.96 -16.82 -12.00
C LEU A 101 12.41 -15.73 -12.99
N GLY A 102 13.72 -15.51 -13.12
CA GLY A 102 14.31 -14.51 -14.01
C GLY A 102 14.03 -14.76 -15.50
N GLN A 103 13.61 -15.95 -15.89
CA GLN A 103 13.20 -16.26 -17.27
C GLN A 103 11.84 -15.64 -17.64
N TYR A 104 10.95 -15.53 -16.65
CA TYR A 104 9.59 -15.02 -16.82
C TYR A 104 9.45 -13.56 -16.40
N ARG A 105 10.39 -13.08 -15.58
CA ARG A 105 10.48 -11.69 -15.23
C ARG A 105 10.92 -10.94 -16.49
N ASP A 106 10.00 -10.14 -17.03
CA ASP A 106 10.21 -9.33 -18.23
C ASP A 106 11.64 -8.75 -18.24
N GLN A 107 12.41 -9.06 -19.29
CA GLN A 107 13.76 -8.57 -19.56
C GLN A 107 13.75 -7.06 -19.88
N GLY A 108 12.78 -6.33 -19.32
CA GLY A 108 12.84 -4.93 -18.98
C GLY A 108 13.98 -4.65 -17.99
N SER A 109 15.20 -5.02 -18.39
CA SER A 109 16.44 -4.30 -18.19
C SER A 109 16.31 -2.86 -18.75
N LYS A 110 15.24 -2.15 -18.39
CA LYS A 110 15.41 -0.80 -17.91
C LYS A 110 16.21 -0.97 -16.63
N TYR A 111 17.54 -1.12 -16.78
CA TYR A 111 18.48 -0.76 -15.74
C TYR A 111 17.84 0.44 -15.07
N TYR A 112 17.41 0.31 -13.80
CA TYR A 112 16.86 1.43 -13.07
C TYR A 112 17.93 2.50 -13.20
N ALA A 113 17.73 3.43 -14.15
CA ALA A 113 18.74 4.37 -14.54
C ALA A 113 18.92 5.15 -13.27
N ARG A 114 20.00 4.85 -12.52
CA ARG A 114 20.17 5.28 -11.14
C ARG A 114 19.92 6.77 -11.18
N ARG A 115 18.74 7.19 -10.72
CA ARG A 115 18.33 8.58 -10.85
C ARG A 115 19.31 9.32 -9.98
N ARG A 116 20.26 9.99 -10.63
CA ARG A 116 21.28 10.72 -9.91
C ARG A 116 20.53 11.77 -9.12
N VAL A 117 20.64 11.72 -7.80
CA VAL A 117 20.06 12.75 -6.96
C VAL A 117 20.87 14.02 -7.24
N GLU A 118 20.31 14.90 -8.07
CA GLU A 118 20.90 16.19 -8.37
C GLU A 118 20.71 17.10 -7.17
N THR A 119 21.76 17.22 -6.35
CA THR A 119 21.76 18.14 -5.23
C THR A 119 22.27 19.51 -5.68
N GLN A 120 21.66 20.56 -5.14
CA GLN A 120 22.18 21.91 -5.35
C GLN A 120 23.45 22.11 -4.50
N ARG A 121 24.50 22.70 -5.08
CA ARG A 121 25.69 23.09 -4.31
C ARG A 121 25.32 24.16 -3.28
N LYS A 122 25.84 24.03 -2.05
CA LYS A 122 25.60 24.99 -0.93
C LYS A 122 25.87 26.45 -1.32
N ARG A 123 26.88 26.71 -2.16
CA ARG A 123 27.19 28.06 -2.68
C ARG A 123 26.05 28.65 -3.50
N ASP A 124 25.44 27.86 -4.37
CA ASP A 124 24.37 28.32 -5.26
C ASP A 124 23.09 28.58 -4.47
N TRP A 125 22.82 27.77 -3.45
CA TRP A 125 21.75 28.01 -2.49
C TRP A 125 21.92 29.36 -1.77
N ARG A 126 23.13 29.66 -1.26
CA ARG A 126 23.41 30.95 -0.60
C ARG A 126 23.24 32.14 -1.54
N LYS A 127 23.74 32.04 -2.78
CA LYS A 127 23.60 33.09 -3.80
C LYS A 127 22.13 33.37 -4.11
N ARG A 128 21.34 32.31 -4.34
CA ARG A 128 19.89 32.42 -4.56
C ARG A 128 19.21 33.09 -3.37
N ARG A 129 19.48 32.62 -2.15
CA ARG A 129 18.90 33.19 -0.93
C ARG A 129 19.23 34.68 -0.74
N ALA A 130 20.48 35.08 -1.01
CA ALA A 130 20.89 36.47 -0.93
C ALA A 130 20.19 37.36 -1.99
N LYS A 131 20.02 36.84 -3.21
CA LYS A 131 19.25 37.51 -4.28
C LYS A 131 17.78 37.67 -3.88
N ASP A 132 17.16 36.61 -3.35
CA ASP A 132 15.75 36.64 -2.91
C ASP A 132 15.54 37.65 -1.78
N LEU A 133 16.45 37.70 -0.80
CA LEU A 133 16.45 38.70 0.28
C LEU A 133 16.58 40.13 -0.26
N ARG A 134 17.48 40.36 -1.22
CA ARG A 134 17.63 41.66 -1.89
C ARG A 134 16.33 42.04 -2.61
N ASN A 135 15.80 41.16 -3.43
CA ASN A 135 14.55 41.39 -4.16
C ASN A 135 13.39 41.68 -3.22
N ALA A 136 13.25 40.94 -2.11
CA ALA A 136 12.20 41.18 -1.12
C ALA A 136 12.28 42.58 -0.49
N ARG A 137 13.49 43.10 -0.26
CA ARG A 137 13.70 44.48 0.24
C ARG A 137 13.27 45.53 -0.78
N HIS A 138 13.60 45.32 -2.07
CA HIS A 138 13.36 46.33 -3.11
C HIS A 138 11.97 46.22 -3.76
N ARG A 139 11.31 45.05 -3.73
CA ARG A 139 9.95 44.87 -4.24
C ARG A 139 8.86 45.49 -3.36
N LYS A 140 9.16 45.79 -2.09
CA LYS A 140 8.25 46.53 -1.18
C LYS A 140 8.35 48.05 -1.32
N LYS A 141 9.20 48.56 -2.22
CA LYS A 141 9.53 49.99 -2.32
C LYS A 141 8.96 50.68 -3.56
N HIS A 142 8.03 50.04 -4.27
CA HIS A 142 7.26 50.57 -5.38
C HIS A 142 5.77 50.33 -5.15
#